data_AF-A0A9E1WDV2-F1
#
_entry.id   AF-A0A9E1WDV2-F1
#
_cell.length_a   1.000
_cell.length_b   1.000
_cell.length_c   1.000
_cell.angle_alpha   90.00
_cell.angle_beta   90.00
_cell.angle_gamma   90.00
#
_symmetry.space_group_name_H-M   'P 1'
#
loop_
_entity.id
_entity.type
_entity.pdbx_description
1 polymer ?
#
loop_
_entity_poly.entity_id
_entity_poly.type
_entity_poly.pdbx_seq_one_letter_code
_entity_poly.pdbx_strand_id
1 'polypeptide(L)' 'MKSNREPNLEEFKFHYHFKNAVGHSDKYFLAHNIDEAKEMFDYACCKRHLHPHLDGVEKWNRWKSSWEKIAIPDMKHFSN' A
#
# COMPACT_ATOMS: atom_id res chain seq x y z
N MET A 1 34.94 -2.08 5.49
CA MET A 1 33.80 -1.66 4.65
C MET A 1 32.55 -1.70 5.52
N LYS A 2 31.96 -0.55 5.84
CA LYS A 2 30.65 -0.53 6.51
C LYS A 2 29.64 -0.94 5.44
N SER A 3 29.10 -2.15 5.52
CA SER A 3 27.95 -2.54 4.71
C SER A 3 26.82 -1.59 5.10
N ASN A 4 26.63 -0.54 4.30
CA ASN A 4 25.45 0.29 4.33
C ASN A 4 24.33 -0.64 3.84
N ARG A 5 23.79 -1.46 4.75
CA ARG A 5 22.62 -2.28 4.46
C ARG A 5 21.50 -1.29 4.31
N GLU A 6 21.28 -0.84 3.08
CA GLU A 6 20.04 -0.14 2.75
C GLU A 6 18.91 -1.00 3.34
N PRO A 7 18.05 -0.41 4.19
CA PRO A 7 16.98 -1.16 4.81
C PRO A 7 16.20 -1.88 3.71
N ASN A 8 15.92 -3.18 3.91
CA ASN A 8 15.35 -4.01 2.86
C ASN A 8 13.99 -3.43 2.45
N LEU A 9 13.92 -2.88 1.23
CA LEU A 9 12.66 -2.46 0.64
C LEU A 9 11.81 -3.69 0.35
N GLU A 10 10.54 -3.59 0.69
CA GLU A 10 9.51 -4.58 0.44
C GLU A 10 8.52 -4.01 -0.58
N GLU A 11 7.95 -4.88 -1.39
CA GLU A 11 7.00 -4.46 -2.42
C GLU A 11 5.57 -4.71 -1.93
N PHE A 12 4.76 -3.67 -2.00
CA PHE A 12 3.37 -3.67 -1.57
C PHE A 12 2.46 -3.30 -2.74
N LYS A 13 1.35 -4.01 -2.85
CA LYS A 13 0.31 -3.80 -3.85
C LYS A 13 -0.99 -3.38 -3.15
N PHE A 14 -1.46 -2.18 -3.46
CA PHE A 14 -2.68 -1.58 -2.92
C PHE A 14 -3.79 -1.73 -3.94
N HIS A 15 -4.87 -2.43 -3.55
CA HIS A 15 -6.09 -2.59 -4.31
C HIS A 15 -7.09 -1.57 -3.84
N TYR A 16 -7.56 -0.70 -4.74
CA TYR A 16 -8.49 0.36 -4.38
C TYR A 16 -9.49 0.63 -5.49
N HIS A 17 -10.60 1.25 -5.13
CA HIS A 17 -11.59 1.73 -6.10
C HIS A 17 -12.08 3.12 -5.70
N PHE A 18 -12.58 3.88 -6.67
CA PHE A 18 -13.24 5.15 -6.37
C PHE A 18 -14.74 4.91 -6.23
N LYS A 19 -15.36 5.59 -5.26
CA LYS A 19 -16.79 5.45 -4.96
C LYS A 19 -17.72 5.67 -6.17
N ASN A 20 -17.24 6.40 -7.18
CA ASN A 20 -17.96 6.71 -8.42
C ASN A 20 -17.39 6.00 -9.67
N ALA A 21 -16.42 5.11 -9.51
CA ALA A 21 -15.80 4.39 -10.61
C ALA A 21 -16.19 2.91 -10.56
N VAL A 22 -16.51 2.36 -11.73
CA VAL A 22 -16.87 0.94 -11.90
C VAL A 22 -15.63 0.02 -11.79
N GLY A 23 -14.42 0.59 -11.86
CA GLY A 23 -13.17 -0.17 -11.90
C GLY A 23 -12.39 -0.16 -10.58
N HIS A 24 -11.89 -1.33 -10.19
CA HIS A 24 -10.79 -1.45 -9.23
C HIS A 24 -9.47 -1.09 -9.91
N SER A 25 -8.53 -0.60 -9.13
CA SER A 25 -7.21 -0.18 -9.57
C SER A 25 -6.16 -0.68 -8.59
N ASP A 26 -5.00 -1.01 -9.14
CA ASP A 26 -3.85 -1.48 -8.38
C ASP A 26 -2.76 -0.43 -8.38
N LYS A 27 -2.08 -0.25 -7.24
CA LYS A 27 -0.90 0.60 -7.14
C LYS A 27 0.22 -0.09 -6.35
N TYR A 28 1.42 -0.04 -6.90
CA TYR A 28 2.59 -0.72 -6.36
C TYR A 28 3.53 0.29 -5.70
N PHE A 29 4.07 -0.06 -4.54
CA PHE A 29 5.00 0.75 -3.77
C PHE A 29 6.15 -0.09 -3.24
N LEU A 30 7.34 0.49 -3.23
CA LEU A 30 8.50 -0.04 -2.53
C LEU A 30 8.65 0.74 -1.23
N ALA A 31 8.53 0.07 -0.09
CA ALA A 31 8.59 0.68 1.23
C ALA A 31 9.32 -0.22 2.21
N HIS A 32 9.84 0.31 3.30
CA HIS A 32 10.49 -0.47 4.34
C HIS A 32 9.49 -1.20 5.25
N ASN A 33 8.25 -0.72 5.30
CA ASN A 33 7.16 -1.31 6.06
C ASN A 33 5.80 -0.88 5.46
N ILE A 34 4.74 -1.50 5.94
CA ILE A 34 3.38 -1.24 5.46
C ILE A 34 2.88 0.17 5.81
N ASP A 35 3.31 0.76 6.92
CA ASP A 35 2.88 2.09 7.33
C ASP A 35 3.44 3.16 6.38
N GLU A 36 4.71 3.07 6.03
CA GLU A 36 5.33 3.93 5.00
C GLU A 36 4.66 3.73 3.62
N ALA A 37 4.34 2.48 3.26
CA ALA A 37 3.62 2.20 2.02
C ALA A 37 2.22 2.84 1.99
N LYS A 38 1.53 2.85 3.14
CA LYS A 38 0.23 3.51 3.30
C LYS A 38 0.36 5.03 3.19
N GLU A 39 1.36 5.64 3.83
CA GLU A 39 1.61 7.07 3.72
C GLU A 39 1.87 7.47 2.27
N MET A 40 2.66 6.68 1.53
CA MET A 40 2.87 6.89 0.10
C MET A 40 1.59 6.72 -0.73
N PHE A 41 0.73 5.76 -0.37
CA PHE A 41 -0.56 5.59 -1.02
C PHE A 41 -1.48 6.78 -0.77
N ASP A 42 -1.62 7.21 0.48
CA ASP A 42 -2.43 8.37 0.87
C ASP A 42 -1.93 9.63 0.16
N TYR A 43 -0.62 9.89 0.18
CA TYR A 43 -0.02 11.02 -0.52
C TYR A 43 -0.31 11.01 -2.04
N ALA A 44 -0.22 9.83 -2.67
CA ALA A 44 -0.53 9.68 -4.09
C ALA A 44 -2.01 9.95 -4.42
N CYS A 45 -2.91 9.75 -3.46
CA CYS A 45 -4.35 9.90 -3.62
C CYS A 45 -4.83 11.32 -3.24
N CYS A 46 -4.33 11.88 -2.14
CA CYS A 46 -4.59 13.25 -1.68
C CYS A 46 -4.23 14.29 -2.76
N LYS A 47 -3.14 14.08 -3.51
CA LYS A 47 -2.75 14.97 -4.62
C LYS A 47 -3.78 15.12 -5.72
N ARG A 48 -4.75 14.21 -5.81
CA ARG A 48 -5.78 14.23 -6.86
C ARG A 48 -7.17 14.62 -6.34
N HIS A 49 -7.32 14.98 -5.06
CA HIS A 49 -8.63 15.11 -4.38
C HIS A 49 -9.52 13.86 -4.58
N LEU A 50 -8.89 12.70 -4.75
CA LEU A 50 -9.60 11.46 -4.91
C LEU A 50 -9.71 10.81 -3.53
N HIS A 51 -10.92 10.37 -3.19
CA HIS A 51 -11.18 9.55 -2.00
C HIS A 51 -11.29 8.07 -2.44
N PRO A 52 -10.17 7.37 -2.67
CA PRO A 52 -10.20 5.95 -2.93
C PRO A 52 -10.63 5.20 -1.67
N HIS A 53 -11.43 4.17 -1.86
CA HIS A 53 -11.65 3.17 -0.85
C HIS A 53 -10.64 2.05 -1.06
N LEU A 54 -9.85 1.75 -0.03
CA LEU A 54 -8.85 0.72 -0.05
C LEU A 54 -9.51 -0.64 0.22
N ASP A 55 -9.51 -1.52 -0.76
CA ASP A 55 -10.11 -2.86 -0.69
C ASP A 55 -9.17 -3.86 0.00
N GLY A 56 -7.87 -3.66 -0.13
CA GLY A 56 -6.87 -4.50 0.53
C GLY A 56 -5.45 -4.18 0.10
N VAL A 57 -4.49 -4.79 0.81
CA VAL A 57 -3.08 -4.72 0.46
C VAL A 57 -2.46 -6.10 0.48
N GLU A 58 -1.59 -6.31 -0.49
CA GLU A 58 -0.78 -7.50 -0.63
C GLU A 58 0.71 -7.13 -0.55
N LYS A 59 1.51 -8.05 -0.03
CA LYS A 59 2.96 -7.94 0.02
C LYS A 59 3.58 -8.98 -0.89
N TRP A 60 4.61 -8.60 -1.62
CA TRP A 60 5.34 -9.53 -2.47
C TRP A 60 6.18 -10.48 -1.61
N ASN A 61 5.88 -11.77 -1.69
CA ASN A 61 6.73 -12.81 -1.13
C ASN A 61 7.74 -13.27 -2.18
N ARG A 62 8.97 -12.77 -2.09
CA ARG A 62 10.08 -13.13 -2.99
C ARG A 62 10.40 -14.62 -3.01
N TRP A 63 10.15 -15.33 -1.91
CA TRP A 63 10.47 -16.75 -1.77
C TRP A 63 9.42 -17.65 -2.41
N LYS A 64 8.15 -17.23 -2.37
CA LYS A 64 7.04 -17.96 -3.01
C LYS A 64 6.75 -17.45 -4.42
N SER A 65 7.35 -16.34 -4.83
CA SER A 65 7.05 -15.63 -6.08
C SER A 65 5.53 -15.36 -6.20
N SER A 66 4.91 -14.93 -5.11
CA SER A 66 3.47 -14.69 -5.02
C SER A 66 3.14 -13.49 -4.15
N TRP A 67 1.99 -12.87 -4.43
CA TRP A 67 1.40 -11.84 -3.57
C TRP A 67 0.67 -12.48 -2.39
N GLU A 68 0.95 -12.02 -1.18
CA GLU A 68 0.28 -12.47 0.03
C GLU A 68 -0.52 -11.32 0.65
N LYS A 69 -1.82 -11.53 0.86
CA LYS A 69 -2.69 -10.55 1.53
C LYS A 69 -2.20 -10.32 2.95
N ILE A 70 -2.00 -9.04 3.29
CA ILE A 70 -1.65 -8.64 4.64
C ILE A 70 -2.87 -8.05 5.32
N ALA A 71 -3.08 -8.44 6.58
CA ALA A 71 -4.12 -7.85 7.39
C ALA A 71 -3.78 -6.38 7.63
N ILE A 72 -4.54 -5.49 7.01
CA ILE A 72 -4.51 -4.10 7.41
C ILE A 72 -5.36 -4.00 8.67
N PRO A 73 -4.80 -3.56 9.82
CA PRO A 73 -5.63 -3.26 10.96
C PRO A 73 -6.65 -2.23 10.50
N ASP A 74 -7.92 -2.62 10.58
CA ASP A 74 -9.10 -1.87 10.19
C ASP A 74 -8.88 -0.38 10.46
N MET A 75 -8.89 0.43 9.40
CA MET A 75 -8.86 1.88 9.51
C MET A 75 -10.18 2.31 10.18
N LYS A 76 -10.24 2.18 11.50
CA LYS A 76 -11.24 2.86 12.29
C LYS A 76 -11.04 4.34 12.04
N HIS A 77 -11.96 4.92 11.28
CA HIS A 77 -12.29 6.34 11.20
C HIS A 77 -11.51 7.17 12.22
N PHE A 78 -10.42 7.81 11.79
CA PHE A 78 -9.99 9.06 12.42
C PHE A 78 -10.95 10.14 11.94
N SER A 79 -12.18 10.08 12.44
CA SER A 79 -13.06 11.24 12.49
C SER A 79 -12.81 11.89 13.84
N ASN A 80 -12.13 13.03 13.84
CA ASN A 80 -12.21 13.99 14.94
C ASN A 80 -12.29 15.39 14.35
#